data_AF-A0A9E6V655-F1
#
_entry.id   AF-A0A9E6V655-F1
#
_cell.length_a   1.000
_cell.length_b   1.000
_cell.length_c   1.000
_cell.angle_alpha   90.00
_cell.angle_beta   90.00
_cell.angle_gamma   90.00
#
_symmetry.space_group_name_H-M   'P 1'
#
loop_
_entity.id
_entity.type
_entity.pdbx_description
1 polymer ?
#
loop_
_entity_poly.entity_id
_entity_poly.type
_entity_poly.pdbx_seq_one_letter_code
_entity_poly.pdbx_strand_id
1 'polypeptide(L)'
;MKLAVLALSLATVISIPAHASEDLAKANGCTACHQLDKKVIGPAYGQVSACYATKDAKKLAENKAKLVKHVIDGGAGVFGQIPMPAHPQLKDGAKNAELVKIIDWIMKDVKATECPKEFKPK
;
A
#
# COMPACT_ATOMS: atom_id res chain seq x y z
N MET A 1 5.75 7.43 54.78
CA MET A 1 6.29 8.24 53.67
C MET A 1 7.47 7.50 53.04
N LYS A 2 7.26 6.93 51.85
CA LYS A 2 8.33 6.58 50.89
C LYS A 2 7.67 6.70 49.51
N LEU A 3 8.03 7.78 48.83
CA LEU A 3 7.57 8.16 47.52
C LEU A 3 8.43 7.47 46.45
N ALA A 4 7.83 7.39 45.25
CA ALA A 4 8.48 7.47 43.94
C ALA A 4 9.08 6.15 43.39
N VAL A 5 8.98 5.79 42.10
CA VAL A 5 8.47 6.44 40.89
C VAL A 5 7.99 5.32 39.94
N LEU A 6 6.78 5.40 39.39
CA LEU A 6 6.36 4.57 38.27
C LEU A 6 6.69 5.34 36.97
N ALA A 7 7.77 4.98 36.29
CA ALA A 7 8.12 5.59 35.01
C ALA A 7 7.27 4.97 33.89
N LEU A 8 6.23 5.69 33.45
CA LEU A 8 5.43 5.32 32.29
C LEU A 8 6.11 5.85 31.03
N SER A 9 6.84 4.99 30.32
CA SER A 9 7.49 5.31 29.05
C SER A 9 6.42 5.59 27.98
N LEU A 10 6.30 6.84 27.56
CA LEU A 10 5.40 7.28 26.50
C LEU A 10 6.02 6.89 25.15
N ALA A 11 5.55 5.80 24.54
CA ALA A 11 5.93 5.42 23.19
C ALA A 11 5.32 6.41 22.19
N THR A 12 6.13 7.34 21.69
CA THR A 12 5.73 8.28 20.64
C THR A 12 5.53 7.53 19.32
N VAL A 13 4.28 7.40 18.90
CA VAL A 13 3.93 6.85 17.59
C VAL A 13 4.22 7.94 16.55
N ILE A 14 5.31 7.81 15.79
CA ILE A 14 5.62 8.72 14.69
C ILE A 14 4.66 8.37 13.54
N SER A 15 3.54 9.09 13.46
CA SER A 15 2.69 9.07 12.27
C SER A 15 3.40 9.84 11.16
N ILE A 16 3.95 9.13 10.17
CA ILE A 16 4.41 9.75 8.93
C ILE A 16 3.17 10.35 8.24
N PRO A 17 3.19 11.63 7.83
CA PRO A 17 2.02 12.26 7.20
C PRO A 17 1.69 11.57 5.88
N ALA A 18 0.42 11.25 5.67
CA ALA A 18 -0.08 10.58 4.45
C ALA A 18 0.34 11.28 3.14
N HIS A 19 0.56 12.61 3.17
CA HIS A 19 1.07 13.39 2.06
C HIS A 19 2.47 12.96 1.59
N ALA A 20 3.36 12.58 2.51
CA ALA A 20 4.72 12.16 2.16
C ALA A 20 4.74 10.85 1.37
N SER A 21 3.79 9.94 1.64
CA SER A 21 3.68 8.66 0.93
C SER A 21 3.04 8.81 -0.45
N GLU A 22 2.09 9.74 -0.61
CA GLU A 22 1.56 10.10 -1.93
C GLU A 22 2.65 10.73 -2.82
N ASP A 23 3.45 11.64 -2.26
CA ASP A 23 4.56 12.25 -2.97
C ASP A 23 5.66 11.24 -3.31
N LEU A 24 5.87 10.23 -2.45
CA LEU A 24 6.75 9.10 -2.74
C LEU A 24 6.25 8.26 -3.93
N ALA A 25 4.94 8.03 -4.02
CA ALA A 25 4.33 7.35 -5.17
C ALA A 25 4.45 8.17 -6.46
N LYS A 26 4.33 9.50 -6.39
CA LYS A 26 4.58 10.41 -7.51
C LYS A 26 6.06 10.35 -7.94
N ALA A 27 6.98 10.47 -7.00
CA ALA A 27 8.43 10.43 -7.26
C ALA A 27 8.90 9.11 -7.88
N ASN A 28 8.25 8.00 -7.50
CA ASN A 28 8.50 6.68 -8.07
C ASN A 28 7.73 6.40 -9.37
N GLY A 29 6.99 7.39 -9.91
CA GLY A 29 6.30 7.31 -11.19
C GLY A 29 5.01 6.46 -11.18
N CYS A 30 4.54 6.02 -10.02
CA CYS A 30 3.36 5.17 -9.90
C CYS A 30 2.09 5.87 -10.39
N THR A 31 2.05 7.20 -10.27
CA THR A 31 0.89 8.03 -10.63
C THR A 31 0.71 8.22 -12.14
N ALA A 32 1.65 7.75 -12.97
CA ALA A 32 1.46 7.72 -14.43
C ALA A 32 0.34 6.74 -14.85
N CYS A 33 0.13 5.68 -14.06
CA CYS A 33 -0.84 4.63 -14.35
C CYS A 33 -1.92 4.45 -13.27
N HIS A 34 -1.72 5.03 -12.09
CA HIS A 34 -2.65 4.92 -10.96
C HIS A 34 -3.03 6.30 -10.44
N GLN A 35 -4.23 6.40 -9.88
CA GLN A 35 -4.73 7.62 -9.23
C GLN A 35 -5.44 7.22 -7.93
N LEU A 36 -5.74 8.20 -7.06
CA LEU A 36 -6.35 7.94 -5.76
C LEU A 36 -7.70 7.23 -5.88
N ASP A 37 -8.59 7.74 -6.73
CA ASP A 37 -10.02 7.41 -6.76
C ASP A 37 -10.57 7.05 -8.15
N LYS A 38 -9.77 7.22 -9.20
CA LYS A 38 -10.16 6.93 -10.58
C LYS A 38 -9.23 5.93 -11.26
N LYS A 39 -9.81 5.01 -12.03
CA LYS A 39 -9.05 4.14 -12.92
C LYS A 39 -8.52 4.96 -14.10
N VAL A 40 -7.25 4.76 -14.46
CA VAL A 40 -6.67 5.34 -15.69
C VAL A 40 -6.13 4.23 -16.59
N ILE A 41 -5.03 3.59 -16.19
CA ILE A 41 -4.50 2.38 -16.82
C ILE A 41 -4.63 1.24 -15.83
N GLY A 42 -4.03 1.42 -14.65
CA GLY A 42 -4.23 0.57 -13.49
C GLY A 42 -5.47 0.97 -12.68
N PRO A 43 -5.84 0.14 -11.69
CA PRO A 43 -6.92 0.44 -10.74
C PRO A 43 -6.62 1.72 -9.95
N ALA A 44 -7.68 2.37 -9.46
CA ALA A 44 -7.53 3.40 -8.45
C ALA A 44 -6.97 2.79 -7.15
N TYR A 45 -6.15 3.55 -6.42
CA TYR A 45 -5.63 3.10 -5.13
C TYR A 45 -6.75 2.77 -4.13
N GLY A 46 -7.85 3.54 -4.13
CA GLY A 46 -9.04 3.26 -3.34
C GLY A 46 -9.73 1.94 -3.70
N GLN A 47 -9.62 1.46 -4.95
CA GLN A 47 -10.15 0.15 -5.35
C GLN A 47 -9.25 -0.98 -4.85
N VAL A 48 -7.93 -0.79 -4.90
CA VAL A 48 -6.97 -1.75 -4.35
C VAL A 48 -7.17 -1.90 -2.84
N SER A 49 -7.28 -0.78 -2.11
CA SER A 49 -7.52 -0.83 -0.67
C SER A 49 -8.86 -1.49 -0.35
N ALA A 50 -9.93 -1.19 -1.09
CA ALA A 50 -11.22 -1.85 -0.94
C ALA A 50 -11.17 -3.37 -1.14
N CYS A 51 -10.42 -3.85 -2.14
CA CYS A 51 -10.34 -5.28 -2.46
C CYS A 51 -9.47 -6.10 -1.50
N TYR A 52 -8.49 -5.47 -0.84
CA TYR A 52 -7.50 -6.16 0.00
C TYR A 52 -7.60 -5.80 1.49
N ALA A 53 -8.48 -4.86 1.88
CA ALA A 53 -8.70 -4.51 3.27
C ALA A 53 -9.35 -5.66 4.05
N THR A 54 -8.91 -5.82 5.29
CA THR A 54 -9.43 -6.82 6.22
C THR A 54 -9.14 -6.37 7.65
N LYS A 55 -9.99 -6.80 8.60
CA LYS A 55 -9.78 -6.54 10.04
C LYS A 55 -8.75 -7.48 10.65
N ASP A 56 -8.41 -8.57 9.97
CA ASP A 56 -7.38 -9.50 10.42
C ASP A 56 -5.99 -8.94 10.06
N ALA A 57 -5.21 -8.61 11.08
CA ALA A 57 -3.88 -8.01 10.91
C ALA A 57 -2.89 -8.95 10.18
N LYS A 58 -2.96 -10.26 10.41
CA LYS A 58 -2.11 -11.24 9.72
C LYS A 58 -2.49 -11.30 8.25
N LYS A 59 -3.79 -11.38 7.95
CA LYS A 59 -4.26 -11.39 6.57
C LYS A 59 -3.95 -10.09 5.83
N LEU A 60 -4.02 -8.95 6.52
CA LEU A 60 -3.65 -7.65 5.96
C LEU A 60 -2.15 -7.63 5.60
N ALA A 61 -1.28 -8.15 6.47
CA ALA A 61 0.15 -8.25 6.18
C ALA A 61 0.43 -9.17 4.97
N GLU A 62 -0.25 -10.32 4.87
CA GLU A 62 -0.16 -11.20 3.70
C GLU A 62 -0.61 -10.49 2.41
N ASN A 63 -1.73 -9.76 2.47
CA ASN A 63 -2.25 -9.01 1.33
C ASN A 63 -1.27 -7.93 0.86
N LYS A 64 -0.68 -7.18 1.79
CA LYS A 64 0.38 -6.19 1.47
C LYS A 64 1.59 -6.85 0.81
N ALA A 65 2.05 -7.99 1.33
CA ALA A 65 3.17 -8.72 0.75
C ALA A 65 2.86 -9.22 -0.68
N LYS A 66 1.62 -9.69 -0.93
CA LYS A 66 1.18 -10.06 -2.29
C LYS A 66 1.19 -8.87 -3.25
N LEU A 67 0.74 -7.70 -2.79
CA LEU A 67 0.75 -6.48 -3.61
C LEU A 67 2.18 -6.03 -3.93
N VAL A 68 3.09 -6.05 -2.96
CA VAL A 68 4.52 -5.76 -3.18
C VAL A 68 5.10 -6.71 -4.23
N LYS A 69 4.85 -8.02 -4.10
CA LYS A 69 5.30 -9.02 -5.08
C LYS A 69 4.70 -8.76 -6.47
N HIS A 70 3.42 -8.43 -6.54
CA HIS A 70 2.75 -8.11 -7.81
C HIS A 70 3.38 -6.89 -8.50
N VAL A 71 3.78 -5.86 -7.75
CA VAL A 71 4.50 -4.71 -8.32
C VAL A 71 5.88 -5.10 -8.85
N ILE A 72 6.63 -5.91 -8.13
CA ILE A 72 7.97 -6.34 -8.55
C ILE A 72 7.91 -7.24 -9.80
N ASP A 73 7.02 -8.22 -9.80
CA ASP A 73 6.93 -9.24 -10.85
C ASP A 73 6.08 -8.78 -12.05
N GLY A 74 5.26 -7.75 -11.86
CA GLY A 74 4.21 -7.37 -12.80
C GLY A 74 3.08 -8.40 -12.85
N GLY A 75 2.23 -8.29 -13.86
CA GLY A 75 1.23 -9.31 -14.20
C GLY A 75 -0.10 -8.76 -14.70
N ALA A 76 -0.98 -9.68 -15.08
CA ALA A 76 -2.32 -9.41 -15.59
C ALA A 76 -3.38 -10.30 -14.91
N GLY A 77 -4.65 -9.95 -15.09
CA GLY A 77 -5.80 -10.77 -14.70
C GLY A 77 -6.39 -10.49 -13.32
N VAL A 78 -5.60 -9.96 -12.37
CA VAL A 78 -6.10 -9.57 -11.04
C VAL A 78 -6.95 -8.30 -11.12
N PHE A 79 -6.47 -7.28 -11.85
CA PHE A 79 -7.11 -5.96 -11.98
C PHE A 79 -7.67 -5.67 -13.38
N GLY A 80 -7.72 -6.69 -14.23
CA GLY A 80 -8.13 -6.59 -15.63
C GLY A 80 -7.15 -7.24 -16.59
N GLN A 81 -7.36 -7.04 -17.89
CA GLN A 81 -6.56 -7.66 -18.95
C GLN A 81 -5.26 -6.91 -19.25
N ILE A 82 -5.19 -5.62 -18.92
CA ILE A 82 -3.99 -4.81 -19.15
C ILE A 82 -2.91 -5.24 -18.14
N PRO A 83 -1.73 -5.72 -18.60
CA PRO A 83 -0.66 -6.11 -17.71
C PRO A 83 -0.02 -4.88 -17.05
N MET A 84 0.23 -4.97 -15.75
CA MET A 84 1.18 -4.07 -15.08
C MET A 84 2.61 -4.54 -15.41
N PRO A 85 3.49 -3.66 -15.92
CA PRO A 85 4.90 -3.99 -16.16
C PRO A 85 5.61 -4.47 -14.89
N ALA A 86 6.63 -5.30 -15.04
CA ALA A 86 7.48 -5.70 -13.93
C ALA A 86 8.40 -4.55 -13.50
N HIS A 87 8.67 -4.44 -12.20
CA HIS A 87 9.57 -3.46 -11.61
C HIS A 87 10.70 -4.17 -10.82
N PRO A 88 11.58 -4.95 -11.49
CA PRO A 88 12.63 -5.74 -10.82
C PRO A 88 13.62 -4.91 -10.01
N GLN A 89 13.78 -3.62 -10.34
CA GLN A 89 14.59 -2.66 -9.58
C GLN A 89 14.06 -2.37 -8.16
N LEU A 90 12.82 -2.77 -7.85
CA LEU A 90 12.19 -2.62 -6.53
C LEU A 90 12.32 -3.88 -5.66
N LYS A 91 13.06 -4.90 -6.13
CA LYS A 91 13.17 -6.19 -5.46
C LYS A 91 13.79 -6.06 -4.06
N ASP A 92 14.85 -5.28 -3.93
CA ASP A 92 15.66 -5.20 -2.72
C ASP A 92 16.09 -3.75 -2.38
N GLY A 93 16.56 -3.54 -1.16
CA GLY A 93 17.19 -2.28 -0.73
C GLY A 93 16.21 -1.12 -0.49
N ALA A 94 16.70 0.11 -0.63
CA ALA A 94 15.96 1.32 -0.28
C ALA A 94 14.67 1.48 -1.11
N LYS A 95 14.71 1.12 -2.39
CA LYS A 95 13.54 1.21 -3.28
C LYS A 95 12.44 0.21 -2.91
N ASN A 96 12.82 -0.97 -2.41
CA ASN A 96 11.84 -1.91 -1.86
C ASN A 96 11.16 -1.34 -0.61
N ALA A 97 11.95 -0.74 0.29
CA ALA A 97 11.41 -0.11 1.50
C ALA A 97 10.44 1.04 1.16
N GLU A 98 10.71 1.81 0.10
CA GLU A 98 9.79 2.83 -0.42
C GLU A 98 8.50 2.23 -0.99
N LEU A 99 8.61 1.15 -1.78
CA LEU A 99 7.44 0.43 -2.28
C LEU A 99 6.55 -0.09 -1.14
N VAL A 100 7.15 -0.68 -0.10
CA VAL A 100 6.41 -1.15 1.08
C VAL A 100 5.67 0.01 1.74
N LYS A 101 6.30 1.18 1.90
CA LYS A 101 5.65 2.39 2.45
C LYS A 101 4.48 2.86 1.58
N ILE A 102 4.63 2.84 0.25
CA ILE A 102 3.56 3.21 -0.69
C ILE A 102 2.37 2.24 -0.52
N ILE A 103 2.62 0.93 -0.50
CA ILE A 103 1.56 -0.07 -0.31
C ILE A 103 0.89 0.07 1.06
N ASP A 104 1.67 0.32 2.12
CA ASP A 104 1.14 0.57 3.45
C ASP A 104 0.20 1.78 3.48
N TRP A 105 0.61 2.88 2.86
CA TRP A 105 -0.19 4.09 2.71
C TRP A 105 -1.48 3.83 1.91
N ILE A 106 -1.41 3.13 0.78
CA ILE A 106 -2.58 2.74 -0.01
C ILE A 106 -3.58 1.96 0.85
N MET A 107 -3.10 1.00 1.62
CA MET A 107 -3.96 0.13 2.42
C MET A 107 -4.51 0.78 3.69
N LYS A 108 -3.87 1.85 4.19
CA LYS A 108 -4.21 2.46 5.48
C LYS A 108 -4.87 3.83 5.36
N ASP A 109 -4.34 4.68 4.48
CA ASP A 109 -4.64 6.12 4.48
C ASP A 109 -5.39 6.56 3.21
N VAL A 110 -5.31 5.81 2.11
CA VAL A 110 -6.13 6.08 0.93
C VAL A 110 -7.56 5.65 1.18
N LYS A 111 -8.50 6.58 1.00
CA LYS A 111 -9.94 6.32 1.13
C LYS A 111 -10.34 5.17 0.21
N ALA A 112 -10.78 4.07 0.82
CA ALA A 112 -11.34 2.94 0.09
C ALA A 112 -12.59 3.37 -0.69
N THR A 113 -12.65 2.94 -1.94
CA THR A 113 -13.85 3.03 -2.77
C THR A 113 -14.57 1.68 -2.75
N GLU A 114 -15.25 1.30 -3.82
CA GLU A 114 -15.71 -0.09 -4.00
C GLU A 114 -14.62 -0.97 -4.62
N CYS A 115 -14.67 -2.27 -4.33
CA CYS A 115 -13.90 -3.28 -5.04
C CYS A 115 -14.67 -3.69 -6.31
N PRO A 116 -14.16 -3.41 -7.52
CA PRO A 116 -14.83 -3.77 -8.77
C PRO A 116 -15.04 -5.28 -8.90
N LYS A 117 -16.21 -5.69 -9.40
CA LYS A 117 -16.59 -7.11 -9.51
C LYS A 117 -15.71 -7.89 -10.49
N GLU A 118 -15.13 -7.21 -11.46
CA GLU A 118 -14.21 -7.79 -12.44
C GLU A 118 -12.83 -8.08 -11.86
N PHE A 119 -12.47 -7.49 -10.72
CA PHE A 119 -11.20 -7.80 -10.06
C PHE A 119 -11.27 -9.19 -9.43
N LYS A 120 -10.13 -9.87 -9.46
CA LYS A 120 -9.99 -11.24 -8.94
C LYS A 120 -8.90 -11.28 -7.86
N PRO A 121 -9.04 -10.52 -6.77
CA PRO A 121 -8.09 -10.56 -5.68
C PRO A 121 -8.06 -11.96 -5.06
N LYS A 122 -6.85 -12.47 -4.79
CA LYS A 122 -6.61 -13.81 -4.22
C LYS A 122 -5.92 -13.69 -2.86
#